data_AF-A0A518AIG1-F1
#
_entry.id   AF-A0A518AIG1-F1
#
_cell.length_a   1.000
_cell.length_b   1.000
_cell.length_c   1.000
_cell.angle_alpha   90.00
_cell.angle_beta   90.00
_cell.angle_gamma   90.00
#
_symmetry.space_group_name_H-M   'P 1'
#
loop_
_entity.id
_entity.type
_entity.pdbx_description
1 polymer ?
#
loop_
_entity_poly.entity_id
_entity_poly.type
_entity_poly.pdbx_seq_one_letter_code
_entity_poly.pdbx_strand_id
1 'polypeptide(L)'
;MPAVDLMHRELLAMKTYSVSAVWLVYLIGSVWFHSSATIWSQTLIEVPPDLAPSSIGSDTTLRVGTGGVLGEDFLAGTTDDSDNISASISGGVVGSGLQLAPTDQSGGSVTFSVTGGSLASLTANTGSQGIISGGSVRDLFVPGGQVEVADMSLRSIEVGGSGGQAVLHQVDSQYATVKGGAASSQLELDGGTIDLMFVDTGEQTSGTANPGEANATIHAGTVIQANVGTSSGGRLVIEGGEVLNARVGGSLDSRLLQHSGNVTLLQLRDDGVLTMTGGQLQSARTAGDRTTIHWLGGEIDSLDLSSGTDHAVHLYGTAFSLNSFDITEYLTPGLAATMPTGVSITATLMDGQTYTLPSEANIASETTVTLLLPGDYDRNGTVNLDDYQVWKQQFGSEGDALQFAADGNFDGVVSLADYTVWRDHLGTSIEASDALSVSAVPEPATSTTLSVILLLTTGCGYATRRTASQP
;
A
#
# COMPACT_ATOMS: atom_id res chain seq x y z
N MET A 1 -42.70 15.41 -55.97
CA MET A 1 -41.87 16.38 -55.23
C MET A 1 -42.72 16.98 -54.12
N PRO A 2 -42.85 16.24 -53.01
CA PRO A 2 -42.64 16.82 -51.69
C PRO A 2 -41.99 15.77 -50.76
N ALA A 3 -40.67 15.82 -50.60
CA ALA A 3 -39.95 15.01 -49.61
C ALA A 3 -38.69 15.72 -49.07
N VAL A 4 -38.36 16.89 -49.60
CA VAL A 4 -37.15 17.64 -49.22
C VAL A 4 -37.48 18.81 -48.27
N ASP A 5 -38.75 19.17 -48.12
CA ASP A 5 -39.17 20.36 -47.37
C ASP A 5 -39.55 20.09 -45.89
N LEU A 6 -39.65 18.81 -45.49
CA LEU A 6 -39.87 18.44 -44.08
C LEU A 6 -38.54 18.27 -43.31
N MET A 7 -37.45 17.93 -44.00
CA MET A 7 -36.14 17.73 -43.39
C MET A 7 -35.40 19.06 -43.10
N HIS A 8 -35.77 20.15 -43.79
CA HIS A 8 -35.21 21.48 -43.53
C HIS A 8 -35.93 22.25 -42.41
N ARG A 9 -37.17 21.86 -42.07
CA ARG A 9 -37.93 22.46 -40.96
C ARG A 9 -37.66 21.82 -39.60
N GLU A 10 -37.16 20.58 -39.57
CA GLU A 10 -36.69 19.93 -38.33
C GLU A 10 -35.23 20.30 -37.99
N LEU A 11 -34.40 20.67 -38.98
CA LEU A 11 -33.00 21.06 -38.76
C LEU A 11 -32.80 22.44 -38.11
N LEU A 12 -33.87 23.24 -37.97
CA LEU A 12 -33.83 24.57 -37.34
C LEU A 12 -34.42 24.60 -35.92
N ALA A 13 -34.87 23.45 -35.40
CA ALA A 13 -35.40 23.31 -34.03
C ALA A 13 -34.46 22.54 -33.06
N MET A 14 -33.36 21.96 -33.55
CA MET A 14 -32.35 21.30 -32.70
C MET A 14 -31.02 22.08 -32.74
N LYS A 15 -30.89 23.05 -31.84
CA LYS A 15 -29.57 23.42 -31.30
C LYS A 15 -29.23 22.42 -30.19
N THR A 16 -28.90 21.19 -30.58
CA THR A 16 -28.27 20.21 -29.70
C THR A 16 -26.81 20.62 -29.52
N TYR A 17 -26.45 21.09 -28.33
CA TYR A 17 -25.06 21.31 -27.95
C TYR A 17 -24.46 19.95 -27.56
N SER A 18 -23.82 19.27 -28.51
CA SER A 18 -22.96 18.13 -28.20
C SER A 18 -21.64 18.67 -27.65
N VAL A 19 -21.31 18.35 -26.40
CA VAL A 19 -19.96 18.56 -25.87
C VAL A 19 -19.25 17.21 -25.90
N SER A 20 -18.38 17.02 -26.90
CA SER A 20 -17.45 15.89 -26.88
C SER A 20 -16.29 16.26 -25.95
N ALA A 21 -16.23 15.65 -24.76
CA ALA A 21 -15.01 15.62 -23.97
C ALA A 21 -14.01 14.70 -24.69
N VAL A 22 -13.06 15.29 -25.39
CA VAL A 22 -11.92 14.55 -25.96
C VAL A 22 -10.90 14.38 -24.83
N TRP A 23 -10.79 13.15 -24.32
CA TRP A 23 -9.85 12.77 -23.28
C TRP A 23 -8.42 12.72 -23.86
N LEU A 24 -7.50 13.44 -23.25
CA LEU A 24 -6.07 13.31 -23.51
C LEU A 24 -5.55 12.17 -22.63
N VAL A 25 -5.26 11.02 -23.24
CA VAL A 25 -4.63 9.87 -22.56
C VAL A 25 -3.17 10.22 -22.30
N TYR A 26 -2.80 10.44 -21.03
CA TYR A 26 -1.42 10.27 -20.58
C TYR A 26 -1.28 8.88 -19.99
N LEU A 27 -0.33 8.11 -20.53
CA LEU A 27 -0.18 6.69 -20.29
C LEU A 27 0.92 6.51 -19.24
N ILE A 28 0.55 6.55 -17.95
CA ILE A 28 1.35 6.06 -16.82
C ILE A 28 0.37 5.55 -15.75
N GLY A 29 0.50 4.28 -15.34
CA GLY A 29 0.03 3.74 -14.06
C GLY A 29 -1.47 3.78 -13.70
N SER A 30 -2.17 2.66 -13.93
CA SER A 30 -3.08 2.04 -12.95
C SER A 30 -4.38 2.71 -12.44
N VAL A 31 -5.15 3.49 -13.23
CA VAL A 31 -6.63 3.52 -13.08
C VAL A 31 -7.32 3.61 -14.44
N TRP A 32 -8.12 2.60 -14.79
CA TRP A 32 -8.90 2.58 -16.04
C TRP A 32 -10.29 3.18 -15.83
N PHE A 33 -10.47 4.47 -16.10
CA PHE A 33 -11.81 5.07 -16.14
C PHE A 33 -12.56 4.65 -17.41
N HIS A 34 -13.52 3.74 -17.28
CA HIS A 34 -14.51 3.47 -18.31
C HIS A 34 -15.85 4.13 -17.93
N SER A 35 -16.07 5.37 -18.34
CA SER A 35 -17.40 5.76 -18.81
C SER A 35 -17.32 6.96 -19.75
N SER A 36 -17.69 6.75 -21.01
CA SER A 36 -18.02 7.84 -21.93
C SER A 36 -19.45 8.26 -21.64
N ALA A 37 -19.67 9.06 -20.59
CA ALA A 37 -20.97 9.68 -20.38
C ALA A 37 -21.18 10.74 -21.48
N THR A 38 -21.99 10.42 -22.49
CA THR A 38 -22.53 11.45 -23.38
C THR A 38 -23.56 12.22 -22.57
N ILE A 39 -23.17 13.40 -22.08
CA ILE A 39 -24.05 14.26 -21.28
C ILE A 39 -25.09 14.88 -22.21
N TRP A 40 -26.34 14.46 -22.08
CA TRP A 40 -27.48 15.15 -22.68
C TRP A 40 -28.02 16.12 -21.62
N SER A 41 -27.70 17.41 -21.71
CA SER A 41 -28.33 18.44 -20.87
C SER A 41 -29.41 19.17 -21.66
N GLN A 42 -30.56 19.40 -21.01
CA GLN A 42 -31.68 20.16 -21.55
C GLN A 42 -31.61 21.64 -21.15
N THR A 43 -30.90 21.94 -20.04
CA THR A 43 -30.79 23.29 -19.47
C THR A 43 -29.33 23.75 -19.42
N LEU A 44 -29.05 24.97 -19.88
CA LEU A 44 -27.74 25.64 -19.75
C LEU A 44 -27.91 26.92 -18.93
N ILE A 45 -27.07 27.10 -17.91
CA ILE A 45 -27.01 28.28 -17.06
C ILE A 45 -25.59 28.86 -17.13
N GLU A 46 -25.44 30.13 -17.50
CA GLU A 46 -24.15 30.81 -17.62
C GLU A 46 -24.05 31.92 -16.59
N VAL A 47 -23.16 31.77 -15.60
CA VAL A 47 -22.95 32.74 -14.51
C VAL A 47 -21.58 33.41 -14.70
N PRO A 48 -21.50 34.66 -15.20
CA PRO A 48 -22.54 35.53 -15.78
C PRO A 48 -22.90 35.16 -17.24
N PRO A 49 -24.03 35.69 -17.80
CA PRO A 49 -24.87 36.79 -17.31
C PRO A 49 -26.03 36.39 -16.39
N ASP A 50 -26.34 35.12 -16.24
CA ASP A 50 -27.44 34.64 -15.43
C ASP A 50 -27.17 34.86 -13.94
N LEU A 51 -28.24 35.03 -13.18
CA LEU A 51 -28.14 35.00 -11.72
C LEU A 51 -27.81 33.58 -11.28
N ALA A 52 -26.84 33.46 -10.38
CA ALA A 52 -26.47 32.18 -9.79
C ALA A 52 -27.67 31.55 -9.08
N PRO A 53 -28.09 30.32 -9.45
CA PRO A 53 -29.07 29.58 -8.69
C PRO A 53 -28.46 29.11 -7.36
N SER A 54 -29.30 28.72 -6.40
CA SER A 54 -28.87 28.05 -5.16
C SER A 54 -28.63 26.55 -5.35
N SER A 55 -29.23 25.96 -6.39
CA SER A 55 -29.03 24.55 -6.76
C SER A 55 -29.32 24.31 -8.24
N ILE A 56 -28.79 23.22 -8.78
CA ILE A 56 -29.13 22.67 -10.10
C ILE A 56 -29.53 21.20 -9.96
N GLY A 57 -30.52 20.78 -10.75
CA GLY A 57 -30.99 19.39 -10.81
C GLY A 57 -30.64 18.72 -12.14
N SER A 58 -31.31 17.61 -12.46
CA SER A 58 -31.05 16.79 -13.66
C SER A 58 -30.98 17.57 -14.97
N ASP A 59 -30.25 17.00 -15.93
CA ASP A 59 -30.11 17.51 -17.30
C ASP A 59 -29.67 19.00 -17.35
N THR A 60 -28.91 19.46 -16.37
CA THR A 60 -28.47 20.85 -16.26
C THR A 60 -26.96 20.98 -16.39
N THR A 61 -26.52 21.90 -17.24
CA THR A 61 -25.13 22.35 -17.32
C THR A 61 -25.02 23.75 -16.73
N LEU A 62 -24.22 23.89 -15.67
CA LEU A 62 -23.84 25.19 -15.11
C LEU A 62 -22.42 25.56 -15.57
N ARG A 63 -22.25 26.78 -16.08
CA ARG A 63 -20.95 27.35 -16.40
C ARG A 63 -20.71 28.60 -15.58
N VAL A 64 -19.69 28.59 -14.72
CA VAL A 64 -19.27 29.74 -13.93
C VAL A 64 -18.03 30.34 -14.59
N GLY A 65 -18.25 31.42 -15.33
CA GLY A 65 -17.19 32.18 -15.98
C GLY A 65 -16.50 33.17 -15.04
N THR A 66 -15.53 33.89 -15.58
CA THR A 66 -14.84 34.98 -14.86
C THR A 66 -15.81 36.05 -14.38
N GLY A 67 -15.70 36.45 -13.12
CA GLY A 67 -16.63 37.39 -12.48
C GLY A 67 -17.96 36.79 -12.02
N GLY A 68 -18.20 35.50 -12.30
CA GLY A 68 -19.31 34.75 -11.74
C GLY A 68 -19.10 34.49 -10.25
N VAL A 69 -20.18 34.57 -9.47
CA VAL A 69 -20.18 34.27 -8.04
C VAL A 69 -21.28 33.25 -7.77
N LEU A 70 -20.89 32.06 -7.31
CA LEU A 70 -21.84 31.15 -6.67
C LEU A 70 -21.85 31.42 -5.17
N GLY A 71 -23.05 31.46 -4.60
CA GLY A 71 -23.24 31.65 -3.17
C GLY A 71 -22.72 30.47 -2.35
N GLU A 72 -22.88 30.58 -1.03
CA GLU A 72 -22.60 29.48 -0.10
C GLU A 72 -23.65 28.36 -0.26
N ASP A 73 -23.25 27.14 0.11
CA ASP A 73 -24.10 25.93 0.16
C ASP A 73 -24.78 25.58 -1.17
N PHE A 74 -24.11 25.86 -2.29
CA PHE A 74 -24.60 25.50 -3.61
C PHE A 74 -24.68 23.97 -3.78
N LEU A 75 -25.81 23.47 -4.27
CA LEU A 75 -26.02 22.04 -4.50
C LEU A 75 -26.11 21.71 -6.00
N ALA A 76 -25.24 20.83 -6.47
CA ALA A 76 -25.38 20.17 -7.77
C ALA A 76 -25.96 18.76 -7.56
N GLY A 77 -27.26 18.60 -7.81
CA GLY A 77 -28.04 17.40 -7.56
C GLY A 77 -28.91 17.47 -6.30
N THR A 78 -30.08 16.83 -6.34
CA THR A 78 -31.04 16.65 -5.24
C THR A 78 -31.50 15.18 -5.17
N THR A 79 -32.26 14.81 -4.12
CA THR A 79 -32.68 13.42 -3.80
C THR A 79 -33.46 12.69 -4.89
N ASP A 80 -34.01 13.42 -5.87
CA ASP A 80 -34.90 12.88 -6.89
C ASP A 80 -34.33 13.04 -8.32
N ASP A 81 -33.09 13.52 -8.45
CA ASP A 81 -32.49 13.84 -9.75
C ASP A 81 -31.87 12.60 -10.43
N SER A 82 -32.24 12.38 -11.70
CA SER A 82 -31.55 11.47 -12.62
C SER A 82 -30.18 11.99 -13.08
N ASP A 83 -29.35 11.04 -13.54
CA ASP A 83 -28.07 11.22 -14.24
C ASP A 83 -28.06 12.38 -15.25
N ASN A 84 -26.93 13.12 -15.35
CA ASN A 84 -26.58 14.20 -16.30
C ASN A 84 -26.53 15.63 -15.71
N ILE A 85 -25.85 15.82 -14.59
CA ILE A 85 -25.48 17.17 -14.11
C ILE A 85 -24.03 17.46 -14.50
N SER A 86 -23.79 18.64 -15.07
CA SER A 86 -22.44 19.10 -15.40
C SER A 86 -22.18 20.49 -14.81
N ALA A 87 -21.15 20.62 -13.99
CA ALA A 87 -20.73 21.92 -13.45
C ALA A 87 -19.32 22.26 -13.96
N SER A 88 -19.18 23.37 -14.67
CA SER A 88 -17.90 23.86 -15.18
C SER A 88 -17.56 25.22 -14.58
N ILE A 89 -16.44 25.34 -13.88
CA ILE A 89 -15.99 26.58 -13.24
C ILE A 89 -14.66 26.98 -13.87
N SER A 90 -14.61 28.10 -14.58
CA SER A 90 -13.44 28.49 -15.39
C SER A 90 -12.72 29.76 -14.94
N GLY A 91 -13.22 30.48 -13.92
CA GLY A 91 -12.56 31.71 -13.45
C GLY A 91 -13.31 32.60 -12.44
N GLY A 92 -14.40 32.10 -11.83
CA GLY A 92 -15.21 32.82 -10.84
C GLY A 92 -14.83 32.54 -9.38
N VAL A 93 -15.68 32.98 -8.45
CA VAL A 93 -15.58 32.66 -7.02
C VAL A 93 -16.76 31.79 -6.62
N VAL A 94 -16.47 30.68 -5.95
CA VAL A 94 -17.49 29.81 -5.36
C VAL A 94 -17.34 29.87 -3.84
N GLY A 95 -18.45 30.17 -3.16
CA GLY A 95 -18.55 30.19 -1.71
C GLY A 95 -18.24 28.84 -1.05
N SER A 96 -18.33 28.80 0.28
CA SER A 96 -18.19 27.53 1.01
C SER A 96 -19.41 26.64 0.81
N GLY A 97 -19.23 25.34 1.02
CA GLY A 97 -20.32 24.37 1.02
C GLY A 97 -20.82 23.95 -0.36
N LEU A 98 -20.02 24.09 -1.44
CA LEU A 98 -20.38 23.49 -2.72
C LEU A 98 -20.45 21.96 -2.55
N GLN A 99 -21.61 21.36 -2.80
CA GLN A 99 -21.80 19.91 -2.75
C GLN A 99 -22.23 19.36 -4.10
N LEU A 100 -21.59 18.27 -4.51
CA LEU A 100 -21.92 17.50 -5.71
C LEU A 100 -22.50 16.15 -5.27
N ALA A 101 -23.61 15.75 -5.89
CA ALA A 101 -24.34 14.51 -5.62
C ALA A 101 -24.66 14.29 -4.12
N PRO A 102 -25.35 15.21 -3.43
CA PRO A 102 -25.49 15.22 -1.97
C PRO A 102 -26.25 14.02 -1.35
N THR A 103 -26.65 13.02 -2.13
CA THR A 103 -27.53 11.92 -1.68
C THR A 103 -26.94 10.56 -1.99
N ASP A 104 -27.05 9.65 -1.01
CA ASP A 104 -26.49 8.30 -0.96
C ASP A 104 -27.19 7.27 -1.89
N GLN A 105 -28.15 7.70 -2.70
CA GLN A 105 -28.96 6.81 -3.55
C GLN A 105 -28.41 6.76 -4.98
N SER A 106 -27.76 5.63 -5.26
CA SER A 106 -27.28 4.96 -6.50
C SER A 106 -27.79 5.33 -7.93
N GLY A 107 -28.22 6.55 -8.24
CA GLY A 107 -28.81 6.85 -9.57
C GLY A 107 -28.48 8.18 -10.22
N GLY A 108 -27.61 9.01 -9.65
CA GLY A 108 -27.24 10.31 -10.23
C GLY A 108 -25.74 10.49 -10.33
N SER A 109 -25.21 10.58 -11.56
CA SER A 109 -23.83 10.98 -11.82
C SER A 109 -23.71 12.50 -12.01
N VAL A 110 -22.86 13.13 -11.18
CA VAL A 110 -22.47 14.54 -11.34
C VAL A 110 -21.07 14.58 -11.92
N THR A 111 -20.97 15.14 -13.13
CA THR A 111 -19.67 15.46 -13.74
C THR A 111 -19.28 16.90 -13.40
N PHE A 112 -18.03 17.14 -13.05
CA PHE A 112 -17.57 18.50 -12.84
C PHE A 112 -16.18 18.75 -13.40
N SER A 113 -15.96 19.98 -13.83
CA SER A 113 -14.66 20.47 -14.26
C SER A 113 -14.40 21.81 -13.59
N VAL A 114 -13.32 21.92 -12.84
CA VAL A 114 -12.80 23.23 -12.44
C VAL A 114 -11.56 23.45 -13.28
N THR A 115 -11.48 24.54 -14.03
CA THR A 115 -10.30 24.89 -14.84
C THR A 115 -9.64 26.19 -14.37
N GLY A 116 -10.17 26.79 -13.30
CA GLY A 116 -9.74 28.07 -12.74
C GLY A 116 -10.71 28.64 -11.71
N GLY A 117 -10.39 29.80 -11.15
CA GLY A 117 -11.19 30.45 -10.11
C GLY A 117 -10.77 30.08 -8.69
N SER A 118 -11.57 30.52 -7.71
CA SER A 118 -11.32 30.27 -6.28
C SER A 118 -12.52 29.60 -5.64
N LEU A 119 -12.33 28.39 -5.11
CA LEU A 119 -13.34 27.61 -4.41
C LEU A 119 -13.00 27.57 -2.91
N ALA A 120 -13.94 28.00 -2.06
CA ALA A 120 -13.73 27.97 -0.61
C ALA A 120 -13.86 26.56 -0.04
N SER A 121 -14.81 25.75 -0.50
CA SER A 121 -14.81 24.31 -0.25
C SER A 121 -15.64 23.56 -1.28
N LEU A 122 -15.26 22.32 -1.56
CA LEU A 122 -15.97 21.43 -2.48
C LEU A 122 -16.12 20.04 -1.85
N THR A 123 -17.33 19.49 -1.85
CA THR A 123 -17.62 18.11 -1.44
C THR A 123 -18.10 17.31 -2.65
N ALA A 124 -17.31 16.31 -3.05
CA ALA A 124 -17.63 15.35 -4.10
C ALA A 124 -18.11 14.02 -3.47
N ASN A 125 -19.43 13.88 -3.31
CA ASN A 125 -20.01 12.68 -2.70
C ASN A 125 -20.09 11.52 -3.70
N THR A 126 -20.51 10.34 -3.22
CA THR A 126 -20.79 9.14 -4.03
C THR A 126 -21.55 9.46 -5.32
N GLY A 127 -21.03 9.00 -6.46
CA GLY A 127 -21.58 9.27 -7.79
C GLY A 127 -21.01 10.52 -8.48
N SER A 128 -20.24 11.35 -7.76
CA SER A 128 -19.51 12.47 -8.35
C SER A 128 -18.24 11.98 -9.05
N GLN A 129 -18.00 12.47 -10.26
CA GLN A 129 -16.77 12.24 -11.03
C GLN A 129 -16.29 13.56 -11.62
N GLY A 130 -15.02 13.92 -11.48
CA GLY A 130 -14.57 15.17 -12.09
C GLY A 130 -13.10 15.49 -11.98
N ILE A 131 -12.71 16.51 -12.74
CA ILE A 131 -11.34 17.00 -12.81
C ILE A 131 -11.30 18.42 -12.24
N ILE A 132 -10.32 18.70 -11.39
CA ILE A 132 -10.00 20.02 -10.89
C ILE A 132 -8.60 20.35 -11.40
N SER A 133 -8.51 21.28 -12.34
CA SER A 133 -7.28 21.73 -12.96
C SER A 133 -7.15 23.24 -12.78
N GLY A 134 -6.02 23.72 -12.25
CA GLY A 134 -5.81 25.16 -12.06
C GLY A 134 -6.69 25.84 -11.01
N GLY A 135 -6.46 27.14 -10.81
CA GLY A 135 -7.14 27.92 -9.76
C GLY A 135 -6.69 27.55 -8.34
N SER A 136 -7.56 27.79 -7.36
CA SER A 136 -7.31 27.42 -5.96
C SER A 136 -8.56 26.82 -5.31
N VAL A 137 -8.39 25.68 -4.65
CA VAL A 137 -9.40 25.10 -3.75
C VAL A 137 -8.83 25.14 -2.35
N ARG A 138 -9.57 25.73 -1.41
CA ARG A 138 -9.11 25.74 -0.02
C ARG A 138 -9.33 24.37 0.62
N ASP A 139 -10.53 23.84 0.60
CA ASP A 139 -10.85 22.56 1.25
C ASP A 139 -11.63 21.62 0.30
N LEU A 140 -11.08 20.45 0.00
CA LEU A 140 -11.69 19.43 -0.86
C LEU A 140 -12.05 18.19 -0.03
N PHE A 141 -13.31 17.77 -0.10
CA PHE A 141 -13.81 16.56 0.54
C PHE A 141 -14.30 15.59 -0.53
N VAL A 142 -13.85 14.34 -0.49
CA VAL A 142 -14.21 13.31 -1.47
C VAL A 142 -14.81 12.08 -0.76
N PRO A 143 -16.01 12.20 -0.15
CA PRO A 143 -16.69 11.07 0.48
C PRO A 143 -17.36 10.18 -0.58
N GLY A 144 -16.67 9.15 -1.07
CA GLY A 144 -17.22 8.21 -2.07
C GLY A 144 -17.20 8.69 -3.52
N GLY A 145 -16.78 9.93 -3.78
CA GLY A 145 -16.59 10.47 -5.14
C GLY A 145 -15.26 10.04 -5.79
N GLN A 146 -15.09 10.36 -7.07
CA GLN A 146 -13.85 10.16 -7.82
C GLN A 146 -13.35 11.49 -8.38
N VAL A 147 -12.17 11.94 -7.98
CA VAL A 147 -11.67 13.27 -8.33
C VAL A 147 -10.22 13.23 -8.79
N GLU A 148 -9.96 13.79 -9.97
CA GLU A 148 -8.60 14.06 -10.43
C GLU A 148 -8.28 15.53 -10.16
N VAL A 149 -7.10 15.82 -9.62
CA VAL A 149 -6.66 17.17 -9.28
C VAL A 149 -5.31 17.43 -9.93
N ALA A 150 -5.18 18.50 -10.69
CA ALA A 150 -3.97 18.82 -11.44
C ALA A 150 -3.62 20.31 -11.37
N ASP A 151 -2.32 20.62 -11.38
CA ASP A 151 -1.78 21.97 -11.65
C ASP A 151 -2.42 23.10 -10.82
N MET A 152 -2.65 22.89 -9.53
CA MET A 152 -3.37 23.85 -8.68
C MET A 152 -2.83 23.99 -7.26
N SER A 153 -3.23 25.07 -6.58
CA SER A 153 -3.01 25.22 -5.14
C SER A 153 -4.18 24.62 -4.35
N LEU A 154 -3.89 23.61 -3.56
CA LEU A 154 -4.82 22.97 -2.64
C LEU A 154 -4.37 23.26 -1.21
N ARG A 155 -5.27 23.65 -0.30
CA ARG A 155 -4.88 23.74 1.12
C ARG A 155 -5.12 22.42 1.82
N SER A 156 -6.31 21.84 1.67
CA SER A 156 -6.63 20.56 2.29
C SER A 156 -7.42 19.63 1.37
N ILE A 157 -7.15 18.34 1.49
CA ILE A 157 -7.95 17.26 0.91
C ILE A 157 -8.25 16.19 1.95
N GLU A 158 -9.51 15.77 2.01
CA GLU A 158 -9.95 14.60 2.75
C GLU A 158 -10.63 13.62 1.79
N VAL A 159 -10.03 12.45 1.60
CA VAL A 159 -10.62 11.35 0.83
C VAL A 159 -11.21 10.36 1.81
N GLY A 160 -12.47 9.99 1.65
CA GLY A 160 -13.07 9.05 2.57
C GLY A 160 -14.45 8.54 2.17
N GLY A 161 -15.25 8.19 3.17
CA GLY A 161 -16.56 7.60 2.95
C GLY A 161 -16.46 6.18 2.39
N SER A 162 -17.53 5.70 1.75
CA SER A 162 -17.54 4.38 1.10
C SER A 162 -16.99 4.50 -0.33
N GLY A 163 -15.68 4.35 -0.52
CA GLY A 163 -15.09 4.25 -1.86
C GLY A 163 -14.55 5.55 -2.46
N GLY A 164 -14.18 6.55 -1.64
CA GLY A 164 -13.64 7.81 -2.15
C GLY A 164 -12.30 7.62 -2.84
N GLN A 165 -12.10 8.23 -4.00
CA GLN A 165 -10.87 8.14 -4.78
C GLN A 165 -10.41 9.53 -5.21
N ALA A 166 -9.13 9.84 -5.01
CA ALA A 166 -8.52 11.04 -5.56
C ALA A 166 -7.12 10.77 -6.13
N VAL A 167 -6.83 11.39 -7.27
CA VAL A 167 -5.49 11.37 -7.88
C VAL A 167 -4.97 12.80 -7.98
N LEU A 168 -3.76 13.04 -7.50
CA LEU A 168 -3.12 14.36 -7.43
C LEU A 168 -1.94 14.42 -8.40
N HIS A 169 -2.03 15.23 -9.44
CA HIS A 169 -0.97 15.45 -10.42
C HIS A 169 -0.33 16.83 -10.24
N GLN A 170 0.94 16.87 -9.81
CA GLN A 170 1.68 18.13 -9.61
C GLN A 170 0.94 19.11 -8.67
N VAL A 171 0.38 18.59 -7.58
CA VAL A 171 -0.39 19.39 -6.62
C VAL A 171 0.43 19.62 -5.37
N ASP A 172 0.54 20.88 -4.97
CA ASP A 172 1.03 21.24 -3.64
C ASP A 172 -0.17 21.35 -2.68
N SER A 173 -0.18 20.52 -1.64
CA SER A 173 -1.20 20.53 -0.59
C SER A 173 -0.58 20.66 0.80
N GLN A 174 -1.18 21.50 1.65
CA GLN A 174 -0.73 21.63 3.04
C GLN A 174 -1.17 20.46 3.90
N TYR A 175 -2.32 19.86 3.63
CA TYR A 175 -2.90 18.81 4.46
C TYR A 175 -3.67 17.82 3.60
N ALA A 176 -3.28 16.56 3.64
CA ALA A 176 -3.99 15.46 3.01
C ALA A 176 -4.37 14.43 4.08
N THR A 177 -5.58 13.90 3.99
CA THR A 177 -6.09 12.87 4.90
C THR A 177 -6.86 11.83 4.10
N VAL A 178 -6.63 10.56 4.41
CA VAL A 178 -7.36 9.43 3.83
C VAL A 178 -8.05 8.69 4.97
N LYS A 179 -9.36 8.53 4.86
CA LYS A 179 -10.19 7.79 5.81
C LYS A 179 -10.87 6.60 5.16
N GLY A 180 -10.77 5.43 5.77
CA GLY A 180 -11.56 4.26 5.36
C GLY A 180 -13.06 4.46 5.64
N GLY A 181 -13.86 3.57 5.09
CA GLY A 181 -15.31 3.53 5.30
C GLY A 181 -15.88 2.13 5.06
N ALA A 182 -17.10 2.01 4.52
CA ALA A 182 -17.67 0.71 4.17
C ALA A 182 -16.98 0.04 2.96
N ALA A 183 -16.27 0.83 2.15
CA ALA A 183 -15.40 0.39 1.06
C ALA A 183 -14.09 1.17 1.14
N SER A 184 -13.03 0.65 0.51
CA SER A 184 -11.69 1.23 0.60
C SER A 184 -11.63 2.60 -0.06
N SER A 185 -10.94 3.53 0.59
CA SER A 185 -10.66 4.87 0.06
C SER A 185 -9.21 4.95 -0.43
N GLN A 186 -8.97 5.70 -1.50
CA GLN A 186 -7.69 5.73 -2.19
C GLN A 186 -7.26 7.16 -2.55
N LEU A 187 -6.03 7.50 -2.19
CA LEU A 187 -5.36 8.73 -2.62
C LEU A 187 -4.08 8.36 -3.36
N GLU A 188 -3.91 8.91 -4.56
CA GLU A 188 -2.71 8.72 -5.37
C GLU A 188 -1.99 10.05 -5.58
N LEU A 189 -0.66 10.03 -5.51
CA LEU A 189 0.20 11.19 -5.77
C LEU A 189 1.14 10.93 -6.95
N ASP A 190 0.95 11.72 -7.99
CA ASP A 190 1.70 11.72 -9.25
C ASP A 190 2.59 12.97 -9.40
N GLY A 191 3.03 13.53 -8.28
CA GLY A 191 3.90 14.70 -8.21
C GLY A 191 3.33 15.87 -7.43
N GLY A 192 4.18 16.87 -7.18
CA GLY A 192 3.92 17.94 -6.22
C GLY A 192 4.35 17.57 -4.81
N THR A 193 3.94 18.36 -3.82
CA THR A 193 4.32 18.20 -2.42
C THR A 193 3.10 18.12 -1.49
N ILE A 194 3.01 17.11 -0.64
CA ILE A 194 1.91 16.97 0.33
C ILE A 194 2.39 16.63 1.75
N ASP A 195 1.57 16.96 2.75
CA ASP A 195 1.65 16.43 4.12
C ASP A 195 0.46 15.47 4.35
N LEU A 196 0.75 14.17 4.41
CA LEU A 196 -0.22 13.12 4.72
C LEU A 196 -0.41 13.03 6.23
N MET A 197 -1.34 13.84 6.74
CA MET A 197 -1.61 13.93 8.17
C MET A 197 -2.06 12.59 8.75
N PHE A 198 -2.97 11.89 8.06
CA PHE A 198 -3.54 10.61 8.50
C PHE A 198 -3.93 9.74 7.31
N VAL A 199 -3.60 8.45 7.40
CA VAL A 199 -4.13 7.37 6.58
C VAL A 199 -4.68 6.33 7.55
N ASP A 200 -6.00 6.31 7.74
CA ASP A 200 -6.64 5.62 8.87
C ASP A 200 -8.00 5.05 8.45
N THR A 201 -8.35 3.83 8.84
CA THR A 201 -9.63 3.20 8.42
C THR A 201 -10.89 3.84 9.06
N GLY A 202 -10.72 4.84 9.94
CA GLY A 202 -11.81 5.54 10.62
C GLY A 202 -12.29 4.84 11.90
N GLU A 203 -13.08 5.54 12.71
CA GLU A 203 -13.59 5.04 13.99
C GLU A 203 -14.66 3.96 13.79
N GLN A 204 -14.45 2.80 14.41
CA GLN A 204 -15.33 1.64 14.40
C GLN A 204 -16.68 1.97 15.06
N THR A 205 -17.71 2.32 14.28
CA THR A 205 -19.08 2.22 14.80
C THR A 205 -19.45 0.75 14.85
N SER A 206 -19.53 0.20 16.06
CA SER A 206 -19.75 -1.21 16.35
C SER A 206 -20.85 -1.86 15.49
N GLY A 207 -20.48 -2.70 14.53
CA GLY A 207 -21.43 -3.61 13.88
C GLY A 207 -21.24 -3.93 12.40
N THR A 208 -20.36 -3.27 11.65
CA THR A 208 -20.09 -3.64 10.25
C THR A 208 -18.86 -4.55 10.13
N ALA A 209 -19.05 -5.69 9.46
CA ALA A 209 -17.99 -6.65 9.19
C ALA A 209 -17.02 -6.07 8.13
N ASN A 210 -15.73 -5.98 8.49
CA ASN A 210 -14.58 -5.50 7.72
C ASN A 210 -14.70 -4.07 7.16
N PRO A 211 -14.07 -3.06 7.80
CA PRO A 211 -13.94 -1.73 7.19
C PRO A 211 -13.12 -1.84 5.89
N GLY A 212 -13.47 -1.03 4.90
CA GLY A 212 -12.61 -0.81 3.75
C GLY A 212 -11.34 -0.08 4.15
N GLU A 213 -10.23 -0.42 3.52
CA GLU A 213 -8.90 0.10 3.83
C GLU A 213 -8.77 1.59 3.50
N ALA A 214 -7.92 2.30 4.25
CA ALA A 214 -7.43 3.61 3.86
C ALA A 214 -6.09 3.44 3.15
N ASN A 215 -6.04 3.76 1.85
CA ASN A 215 -4.87 3.56 1.00
C ASN A 215 -4.35 4.90 0.49
N ALA A 216 -3.04 5.13 0.66
CA ALA A 216 -2.33 6.20 -0.02
C ALA A 216 -1.20 5.59 -0.85
N THR A 217 -1.11 5.92 -2.14
CA THR A 217 -0.06 5.44 -3.06
C THR A 217 0.73 6.62 -3.60
N ILE A 218 2.06 6.53 -3.52
CA ILE A 218 2.99 7.55 -4.00
C ILE A 218 3.72 7.02 -5.23
N HIS A 219 3.37 7.56 -6.40
CA HIS A 219 4.04 7.26 -7.67
C HIS A 219 5.17 8.25 -7.93
N ALA A 220 4.95 9.53 -7.60
CA ALA A 220 5.93 10.60 -7.74
C ALA A 220 5.67 11.76 -6.76
N GLY A 221 6.62 12.69 -6.66
CA GLY A 221 6.51 13.88 -5.80
C GLY A 221 7.14 13.69 -4.42
N THR A 222 6.80 14.57 -3.49
CA THR A 222 7.37 14.61 -2.15
C THR A 222 6.28 14.59 -1.08
N VAL A 223 6.38 13.64 -0.15
CA VAL A 223 5.58 13.61 1.07
C VAL A 223 6.45 14.08 2.23
N ILE A 224 6.08 15.19 2.86
CA ILE A 224 6.86 15.77 3.97
C ILE A 224 6.72 14.91 5.23
N GLN A 225 5.49 14.49 5.52
CA GLN A 225 5.16 13.64 6.64
C GLN A 225 4.01 12.71 6.22
N ALA A 226 4.06 11.45 6.67
CA ALA A 226 2.98 10.48 6.56
C ALA A 226 2.75 9.83 7.91
N ASN A 227 1.53 9.91 8.45
CA ASN A 227 1.13 9.10 9.61
C ASN A 227 0.10 8.05 9.20
N VAL A 228 0.44 6.78 9.37
CA VAL A 228 -0.32 5.63 8.90
C VAL A 228 -0.80 4.81 10.09
N GLY A 229 -2.11 4.66 10.14
CA GLY A 229 -2.87 3.85 11.08
C GLY A 229 -2.64 4.20 12.55
N THR A 230 -2.82 5.48 12.87
CA THR A 230 -2.65 6.03 14.23
C THR A 230 -3.76 5.61 15.20
N SER A 231 -4.93 5.21 14.69
CA SER A 231 -6.11 4.86 15.49
C SER A 231 -6.81 3.58 15.02
N SER A 232 -6.77 3.30 13.73
CA SER A 232 -7.24 2.08 13.08
C SER A 232 -6.31 1.75 11.90
N GLY A 233 -6.36 0.55 11.32
CA GLY A 233 -5.38 0.15 10.29
C GLY A 233 -5.30 1.13 9.11
N GLY A 234 -4.25 1.05 8.30
CA GLY A 234 -4.05 1.92 7.15
C GLY A 234 -2.82 1.51 6.34
N ARG A 235 -2.78 1.84 5.05
CA ARG A 235 -1.71 1.41 4.16
C ARG A 235 -1.15 2.57 3.35
N LEU A 236 0.18 2.70 3.38
CA LEU A 236 0.95 3.58 2.52
C LEU A 236 1.79 2.74 1.55
N VAL A 237 1.63 2.98 0.25
CA VAL A 237 2.39 2.32 -0.81
C VAL A 237 3.32 3.34 -1.46
N ILE A 238 4.58 2.98 -1.65
CA ILE A 238 5.61 3.83 -2.26
C ILE A 238 6.15 3.11 -3.50
N GLU A 239 5.74 3.59 -4.66
CA GLU A 239 6.16 3.13 -5.99
C GLU A 239 7.15 4.11 -6.66
N GLY A 240 7.36 5.27 -6.05
CA GLY A 240 8.35 6.26 -6.45
C GLY A 240 8.35 7.48 -5.52
N GLY A 241 8.90 8.60 -6.01
CA GLY A 241 8.96 9.84 -5.25
C GLY A 241 9.86 9.79 -4.00
N GLU A 242 9.60 10.72 -3.08
CA GLU A 242 10.34 10.90 -1.84
C GLU A 242 9.39 11.07 -0.65
N VAL A 243 9.63 10.33 0.44
CA VAL A 243 8.92 10.49 1.72
C VAL A 243 9.94 10.87 2.80
N LEU A 244 9.85 12.10 3.30
CA LEU A 244 10.82 12.61 4.27
C LEU A 244 10.62 11.98 5.66
N ASN A 245 9.37 11.82 6.10
CA ASN A 245 9.06 11.22 7.39
C ASN A 245 7.82 10.34 7.28
N ALA A 246 7.94 9.07 7.62
CA ALA A 246 6.81 8.15 7.77
C ALA A 246 6.72 7.64 9.20
N ARG A 247 5.51 7.59 9.74
CA ARG A 247 5.18 6.92 11.01
C ARG A 247 4.09 5.89 10.73
N VAL A 248 4.35 4.65 11.08
CA VAL A 248 3.45 3.53 10.76
C VAL A 248 3.24 2.72 12.04
N GLY A 249 1.98 2.49 12.40
CA GLY A 249 1.63 1.75 13.62
C GLY A 249 0.69 2.54 14.54
N GLY A 250 0.21 1.86 15.57
CA GLY A 250 -0.88 2.32 16.45
C GLY A 250 -2.09 1.39 16.46
N SER A 251 -2.15 0.43 15.53
CA SER A 251 -3.15 -0.63 15.48
C SER A 251 -2.62 -1.85 14.71
N LEU A 252 -3.23 -3.02 14.94
CA LEU A 252 -3.03 -4.20 14.10
C LEU A 252 -3.51 -3.83 12.69
N ASP A 253 -2.66 -3.94 11.67
CA ASP A 253 -2.89 -3.63 10.24
C ASP A 253 -2.43 -2.24 9.74
N SER A 254 -1.58 -1.52 10.48
CA SER A 254 -0.89 -0.33 9.95
C SER A 254 0.36 -0.73 9.16
N ARG A 255 0.38 -0.47 7.84
CA ARG A 255 1.41 -1.00 6.92
C ARG A 255 2.02 0.07 6.03
N LEU A 256 3.32 -0.10 5.74
CA LEU A 256 4.01 0.58 4.65
C LEU A 256 4.60 -0.46 3.70
N LEU A 257 4.25 -0.34 2.42
CA LEU A 257 4.80 -1.14 1.33
C LEU A 257 5.71 -0.23 0.50
N GLN A 258 7.00 -0.57 0.42
CA GLN A 258 7.97 0.18 -0.37
C GLN A 258 8.47 -0.70 -1.52
N HIS A 259 8.02 -0.40 -2.73
CA HIS A 259 8.45 -1.05 -3.96
C HIS A 259 9.58 -0.28 -4.63
N SER A 260 9.62 1.05 -4.45
CA SER A 260 10.66 1.93 -5.00
C SER A 260 10.70 3.24 -4.20
N GLY A 261 11.27 4.31 -4.79
CA GLY A 261 11.35 5.63 -4.17
C GLY A 261 12.33 5.69 -2.99
N ASN A 262 12.36 6.87 -2.36
CA ASN A 262 13.25 7.16 -1.24
C ASN A 262 12.46 7.50 0.01
N VAL A 263 12.82 6.91 1.14
CA VAL A 263 12.31 7.27 2.46
C VAL A 263 13.46 7.74 3.35
N THR A 264 13.40 8.98 3.82
CA THR A 264 14.48 9.54 4.66
C THR A 264 14.41 9.00 6.09
N LEU A 265 13.22 8.98 6.70
CA LEU A 265 13.02 8.47 8.05
C LEU A 265 11.70 7.71 8.14
N LEU A 266 11.77 6.45 8.56
CA LEU A 266 10.64 5.64 8.98
C LEU A 266 10.70 5.40 10.49
N GLN A 267 9.58 5.66 11.16
CA GLN A 267 9.34 5.26 12.54
C GLN A 267 8.24 4.20 12.60
N LEU A 268 8.60 2.99 12.99
CA LEU A 268 7.64 1.93 13.28
C LEU A 268 7.16 2.05 14.73
N ARG A 269 5.86 2.20 14.91
CA ARG A 269 5.18 2.24 16.22
C ARG A 269 4.51 0.89 16.48
N ASP A 270 3.79 0.78 17.58
CA ASP A 270 3.11 -0.46 18.00
C ASP A 270 2.42 -1.16 16.83
N ASP A 271 2.78 -2.43 16.62
CA ASP A 271 2.20 -3.32 15.59
C ASP A 271 2.39 -2.84 14.13
N GLY A 272 3.25 -1.85 13.91
CA GLY A 272 3.56 -1.30 12.59
C GLY A 272 4.38 -2.27 11.73
N VAL A 273 3.97 -2.40 10.47
CA VAL A 273 4.60 -3.33 9.50
C VAL A 273 5.24 -2.55 8.35
N LEU A 274 6.49 -2.89 8.05
CA LEU A 274 7.20 -2.50 6.83
C LEU A 274 7.34 -3.73 5.92
N THR A 275 7.02 -3.58 4.64
CA THR A 275 7.42 -4.54 3.60
C THR A 275 8.21 -3.80 2.53
N MET A 276 9.47 -4.19 2.31
CA MET A 276 10.35 -3.59 1.32
C MET A 276 10.69 -4.60 0.23
N THR A 277 10.37 -4.28 -1.00
CA THR A 277 10.74 -5.05 -2.21
C THR A 277 11.70 -4.28 -3.11
N GLY A 278 11.89 -2.97 -2.85
CA GLY A 278 12.86 -2.13 -3.53
C GLY A 278 13.00 -0.75 -2.88
N GLY A 279 13.67 0.17 -3.58
CA GLY A 279 13.87 1.55 -3.12
C GLY A 279 15.00 1.72 -2.09
N GLN A 280 15.05 2.91 -1.50
CA GLN A 280 16.07 3.31 -0.52
C GLN A 280 15.40 3.82 0.74
N LEU A 281 15.86 3.36 1.91
CA LEU A 281 15.40 3.80 3.22
C LEU A 281 16.60 4.24 4.06
N GLN A 282 16.80 5.54 4.20
CA GLN A 282 17.99 6.06 4.87
C GLN A 282 17.99 5.76 6.37
N SER A 283 16.83 5.76 7.04
CA SER A 283 16.76 5.41 8.45
C SER A 283 15.42 4.79 8.80
N ALA A 284 15.47 3.57 9.35
CA ALA A 284 14.34 2.91 9.96
C ALA A 284 14.59 2.77 11.46
N ARG A 285 13.63 3.20 12.29
CA ARG A 285 13.72 2.99 13.74
C ARG A 285 12.40 2.59 14.37
N THR A 286 12.46 1.85 15.46
CA THR A 286 11.28 1.57 16.29
C THR A 286 11.01 2.70 17.27
N ALA A 287 9.73 2.86 17.61
CA ALA A 287 9.21 3.82 18.59
C ALA A 287 7.99 3.25 19.33
N GLY A 288 7.81 1.93 19.29
CA GLY A 288 6.72 1.15 19.89
C GLY A 288 7.15 -0.31 20.05
N ASP A 289 6.22 -1.23 20.24
CA ASP A 289 6.41 -2.68 20.43
C ASP A 289 5.89 -3.50 19.23
N ARG A 290 6.29 -4.76 19.09
CA ARG A 290 5.71 -5.73 18.11
C ARG A 290 5.76 -5.27 16.66
N THR A 291 6.80 -4.54 16.28
CA THR A 291 6.96 -4.09 14.88
C THR A 291 7.48 -5.21 14.01
N THR A 292 7.11 -5.23 12.72
CA THR A 292 7.55 -6.26 11.78
C THR A 292 8.18 -5.63 10.54
N ILE A 293 9.33 -6.14 10.13
CA ILE A 293 9.98 -5.78 8.87
C ILE A 293 10.09 -7.03 7.99
N HIS A 294 9.40 -7.01 6.85
CA HIS A 294 9.63 -7.94 5.75
C HIS A 294 10.57 -7.29 4.73
N TRP A 295 11.74 -7.88 4.53
CA TRP A 295 12.79 -7.31 3.69
C TRP A 295 13.13 -8.27 2.55
N LEU A 296 12.64 -7.94 1.36
CA LEU A 296 12.78 -8.71 0.13
C LEU A 296 13.68 -8.03 -0.89
N GLY A 297 13.88 -6.71 -0.80
CA GLY A 297 14.74 -5.93 -1.70
C GLY A 297 14.95 -4.51 -1.19
N GLY A 298 15.69 -3.72 -1.96
CA GLY A 298 16.07 -2.36 -1.60
C GLY A 298 17.14 -2.30 -0.50
N GLU A 299 17.44 -1.09 -0.06
CA GLU A 299 18.52 -0.81 0.90
C GLU A 299 17.99 -0.05 2.12
N ILE A 300 18.47 -0.44 3.30
CA ILE A 300 18.27 0.31 4.55
C ILE A 300 19.65 0.72 5.09
N ASP A 301 19.97 2.01 5.06
CA ASP A 301 21.30 2.50 5.48
C ASP A 301 21.50 2.33 6.99
N SER A 302 20.46 2.64 7.77
CA SER A 302 20.49 2.59 9.24
C SER A 302 19.21 1.98 9.80
N LEU A 303 19.36 0.85 10.48
CA LEU A 303 18.27 0.16 11.17
C LEU A 303 18.49 0.18 12.70
N ASP A 304 17.57 0.79 13.44
CA ASP A 304 17.59 0.88 14.90
C ASP A 304 16.33 0.28 15.53
N LEU A 305 16.45 -0.92 16.08
CA LEU A 305 15.37 -1.65 16.76
C LEU A 305 15.50 -1.62 18.29
N SER A 306 16.25 -0.66 18.83
CA SER A 306 16.58 -0.62 20.27
C SER A 306 15.43 -0.15 21.17
N SER A 307 14.37 0.45 20.60
CA SER A 307 13.21 0.91 21.34
C SER A 307 12.10 -0.13 21.34
N GLY A 308 11.45 -0.35 22.48
CA GLY A 308 10.35 -1.31 22.63
C GLY A 308 10.80 -2.77 22.64
N THR A 309 9.85 -3.70 22.55
CA THR A 309 10.09 -5.15 22.61
C THR A 309 9.34 -5.91 21.52
N ASP A 310 9.71 -7.17 21.31
CA ASP A 310 9.03 -8.13 20.42
C ASP A 310 9.01 -7.74 18.92
N HIS A 311 10.03 -7.01 18.44
CA HIS A 311 10.15 -6.77 17.00
C HIS A 311 10.55 -8.04 16.26
N ALA A 312 10.19 -8.11 14.99
CA ALA A 312 10.56 -9.18 14.08
C ALA A 312 11.17 -8.62 12.79
N VAL A 313 12.27 -9.24 12.35
CA VAL A 313 12.87 -8.99 11.03
C VAL A 313 12.86 -10.29 10.24
N HIS A 314 12.21 -10.26 9.08
CA HIS A 314 12.11 -11.37 8.15
C HIS A 314 12.83 -11.01 6.86
N LEU A 315 13.94 -11.68 6.58
CA LEU A 315 14.69 -11.51 5.33
C LEU A 315 14.25 -12.58 4.34
N TYR A 316 13.99 -12.17 3.11
CA TYR A 316 13.65 -13.06 2.01
C TYR A 316 14.69 -12.87 0.91
N GLY A 317 15.26 -13.98 0.44
CA GLY A 317 16.38 -13.91 -0.47
C GLY A 317 16.72 -15.25 -1.10
N THR A 318 17.68 -15.20 -2.02
CA THR A 318 18.14 -16.33 -2.83
C THR A 318 19.43 -16.97 -2.29
N ALA A 319 20.14 -16.29 -1.39
CA ALA A 319 21.33 -16.81 -0.72
C ALA A 319 21.53 -16.15 0.64
N PHE A 320 22.09 -16.89 1.60
CA PHE A 320 22.34 -16.42 2.96
C PHE A 320 23.68 -16.92 3.50
N SER A 321 24.37 -16.07 4.26
CA SER A 321 25.55 -16.47 5.01
C SER A 321 25.54 -15.89 6.43
N LEU A 322 26.09 -16.66 7.38
CA LEU A 322 26.26 -16.28 8.78
C LEU A 322 27.73 -16.10 9.10
N ASN A 323 28.14 -14.89 9.51
CA ASN A 323 29.54 -14.57 9.75
C ASN A 323 30.45 -14.97 8.56
N SER A 324 29.96 -14.75 7.33
CA SER A 324 30.59 -15.16 6.06
C SER A 324 30.60 -16.67 5.75
N PHE A 325 29.98 -17.52 6.58
CA PHE A 325 29.76 -18.93 6.26
C PHE A 325 28.45 -19.08 5.48
N ASP A 326 28.51 -19.56 4.24
CA ASP A 326 27.33 -19.80 3.41
C ASP A 326 26.42 -20.87 4.06
N ILE A 327 25.18 -20.50 4.31
CA ILE A 327 24.17 -21.39 4.89
C ILE A 327 23.07 -21.77 3.89
N THR A 328 23.15 -21.30 2.65
CA THR A 328 22.05 -21.36 1.66
C THR A 328 21.53 -22.78 1.46
N GLU A 329 22.44 -23.75 1.26
CA GLU A 329 22.06 -25.15 1.02
C GLU A 329 21.49 -25.88 2.25
N TYR A 330 21.64 -25.29 3.46
CA TYR A 330 21.09 -25.85 4.70
C TYR A 330 19.69 -25.32 5.02
N LEU A 331 19.18 -24.37 4.23
CA LEU A 331 17.83 -23.84 4.38
C LEU A 331 16.85 -24.65 3.54
N THR A 332 15.64 -24.83 4.06
CA THR A 332 14.53 -25.42 3.28
C THR A 332 13.82 -24.30 2.54
N PRO A 333 13.69 -24.35 1.20
CA PRO A 333 12.97 -23.35 0.43
C PRO A 333 11.56 -23.08 0.98
N GLY A 334 11.20 -21.80 1.06
CA GLY A 334 9.90 -21.34 1.53
C GLY A 334 9.64 -21.45 3.03
N LEU A 335 10.53 -22.06 3.80
CA LEU A 335 10.41 -22.22 5.24
C LEU A 335 11.32 -21.22 5.97
N ALA A 336 10.73 -20.44 6.88
CA ALA A 336 11.47 -19.51 7.70
C ALA A 336 12.38 -20.24 8.71
N ALA A 337 13.64 -19.84 8.78
CA ALA A 337 14.60 -20.30 9.78
C ALA A 337 14.94 -19.16 10.74
N THR A 338 14.83 -19.39 12.05
CA THR A 338 15.22 -18.41 13.08
C THR A 338 16.73 -18.36 13.24
N MET A 339 17.29 -17.15 13.19
CA MET A 339 18.72 -16.91 13.31
C MET A 339 19.14 -16.67 14.76
N PRO A 340 20.34 -17.14 15.17
CA PRO A 340 20.87 -16.84 16.48
C PRO A 340 21.17 -15.34 16.63
N THR A 341 21.11 -14.82 17.85
CA THR A 341 21.49 -13.43 18.13
C THR A 341 23.01 -13.24 18.08
N GLY A 342 23.46 -12.02 17.79
CA GLY A 342 24.89 -11.67 17.80
C GLY A 342 25.70 -12.22 16.62
N VAL A 343 25.05 -12.61 15.52
CA VAL A 343 25.71 -13.01 14.27
C VAL A 343 25.50 -11.96 13.18
N SER A 344 26.48 -11.83 12.29
CA SER A 344 26.34 -11.05 11.07
C SER A 344 25.60 -11.90 10.05
N ILE A 345 24.52 -11.38 9.45
CA ILE A 345 23.73 -12.06 8.42
C ILE A 345 23.96 -11.31 7.12
N THR A 346 24.50 -11.98 6.11
CA THR A 346 24.55 -11.44 4.75
C THR A 346 23.53 -12.19 3.89
N ALA A 347 22.62 -11.45 3.27
CA ALA A 347 21.57 -11.99 2.40
C ALA A 347 21.76 -11.44 0.98
N THR A 348 21.56 -12.28 -0.04
CA THR A 348 21.24 -11.82 -1.39
C THR A 348 19.72 -11.80 -1.49
N LEU A 349 19.15 -10.61 -1.51
CA LEU A 349 17.71 -10.36 -1.52
C LEU A 349 17.09 -10.71 -2.88
N MET A 350 15.76 -10.61 -2.99
CA MET A 350 15.00 -11.01 -4.19
C MET A 350 15.27 -10.12 -5.40
N ASP A 351 15.67 -8.87 -5.19
CA ASP A 351 16.13 -7.95 -6.23
C ASP A 351 17.59 -8.19 -6.68
N GLY A 352 18.25 -9.20 -6.10
CA GLY A 352 19.64 -9.55 -6.36
C GLY A 352 20.67 -8.70 -5.62
N GLN A 353 20.24 -7.72 -4.82
CA GLN A 353 21.16 -6.94 -4.01
C GLN A 353 21.67 -7.74 -2.81
N THR A 354 22.92 -7.52 -2.45
CA THR A 354 23.50 -8.12 -1.24
C THR A 354 23.46 -7.13 -0.10
N TYR A 355 22.83 -7.52 1.00
CA TYR A 355 22.77 -6.73 2.23
C TYR A 355 23.43 -7.47 3.40
N THR A 356 24.12 -6.75 4.28
CA THR A 356 24.70 -7.31 5.51
C THR A 356 24.12 -6.63 6.74
N LEU A 357 23.36 -7.39 7.52
CA LEU A 357 22.98 -7.03 8.89
C LEU A 357 24.17 -7.34 9.81
N PRO A 358 24.83 -6.33 10.39
CA PRO A 358 25.96 -6.56 11.28
C PRO A 358 25.50 -7.22 12.59
N SER A 359 26.39 -7.97 13.24
CA SER A 359 26.14 -8.60 14.54
C SER A 359 25.84 -7.60 15.68
N GLU A 360 26.24 -6.33 15.48
CA GLU A 360 26.02 -5.22 16.40
C GLU A 360 24.77 -4.40 16.06
N ALA A 361 24.06 -4.72 14.97
CA ALA A 361 22.72 -4.19 14.79
C ALA A 361 21.96 -4.53 16.08
N ASN A 362 21.38 -3.52 16.73
CA ASN A 362 20.65 -3.68 18.00
C ASN A 362 19.34 -4.42 17.76
N ILE A 363 19.41 -5.64 17.24
CA ILE A 363 18.29 -6.52 16.97
C ILE A 363 18.04 -7.27 18.28
N ALA A 364 17.31 -6.63 19.20
CA ALA A 364 16.89 -7.24 20.46
C ALA A 364 15.79 -8.32 20.28
N SER A 365 15.73 -8.93 19.09
CA SER A 365 14.50 -9.35 18.44
C SER A 365 14.64 -10.63 17.61
N GLU A 366 13.51 -11.24 17.27
CA GLU A 366 13.46 -12.41 16.39
C GLU A 366 13.89 -12.02 14.97
N THR A 367 14.95 -12.66 14.48
CA THR A 367 15.35 -12.55 13.07
C THR A 367 15.15 -13.88 12.40
N THR A 368 14.50 -13.88 11.25
CA THR A 368 14.37 -15.07 10.42
C THR A 368 14.88 -14.81 9.01
N VAL A 369 15.35 -15.86 8.37
CA VAL A 369 15.68 -15.88 6.94
C VAL A 369 14.77 -16.89 6.25
N THR A 370 14.29 -16.54 5.06
CA THR A 370 13.50 -17.42 4.20
C THR A 370 14.16 -17.49 2.84
N LEU A 371 14.62 -18.69 2.46
CA LEU A 371 15.15 -18.96 1.14
C LEU A 371 14.00 -19.06 0.14
N LEU A 372 14.04 -18.23 -0.89
CA LEU A 372 13.10 -18.27 -2.00
C LEU A 372 13.87 -18.50 -3.30
N LEU A 373 13.38 -19.43 -4.12
CA LEU A 373 13.86 -19.66 -5.47
C LEU A 373 12.89 -18.94 -6.43
N PRO A 374 13.33 -17.96 -7.24
CA PRO A 374 12.43 -17.26 -8.15
C PRO A 374 11.73 -18.25 -9.10
N GLY A 375 10.40 -18.17 -9.17
CA GLY A 375 9.57 -19.07 -9.97
C GLY A 375 9.14 -20.37 -9.28
N ASP A 376 9.67 -20.69 -8.09
CA ASP A 376 9.28 -21.84 -7.26
C ASP A 376 8.07 -21.46 -6.38
N TYR A 377 6.90 -21.44 -7.00
CA TYR A 377 5.66 -20.95 -6.42
C TYR A 377 5.00 -21.96 -5.47
N ASP A 378 5.30 -23.25 -5.59
CA ASP A 378 4.89 -24.24 -4.58
C ASP A 378 5.93 -24.43 -3.46
N ARG A 379 7.10 -23.79 -3.60
CA ARG A 379 8.20 -23.75 -2.61
C ARG A 379 8.79 -25.13 -2.35
N ASN A 380 8.84 -25.99 -3.37
CA ASN A 380 9.40 -27.34 -3.27
C ASN A 380 10.92 -27.39 -3.54
N GLY A 381 11.53 -26.26 -3.91
CA GLY A 381 12.95 -26.13 -4.25
C GLY A 381 13.27 -26.40 -5.72
N THR A 382 12.28 -26.56 -6.61
CA THR A 382 12.46 -26.86 -8.04
C THR A 382 11.41 -26.16 -8.89
N VAL A 383 11.85 -25.27 -9.78
CA VAL A 383 10.97 -24.56 -10.72
C VAL A 383 10.56 -25.48 -11.87
N ASN A 384 9.31 -25.91 -11.88
CA ASN A 384 8.77 -26.88 -12.82
C ASN A 384 7.31 -26.56 -13.24
N LEU A 385 6.61 -27.53 -13.82
CA LEU A 385 5.24 -27.33 -14.33
C LEU A 385 4.19 -27.19 -13.23
N ASP A 386 4.46 -27.66 -12.01
CA ASP A 386 3.55 -27.55 -10.88
C ASP A 386 3.45 -26.11 -10.38
N ASP A 387 4.55 -25.35 -10.41
CA ASP A 387 4.57 -23.91 -10.13
C ASP A 387 3.68 -23.12 -11.09
N TYR A 388 3.70 -23.49 -12.37
CA TYR A 388 2.80 -22.90 -13.35
C TYR A 388 1.32 -23.14 -13.03
N GLN A 389 0.98 -24.26 -12.38
CA GLN A 389 -0.39 -24.47 -11.91
C GLN A 389 -0.73 -23.58 -10.72
N VAL A 390 0.23 -23.29 -9.83
CA VAL A 390 0.04 -22.32 -8.74
C VAL A 390 -0.22 -20.93 -9.32
N TRP A 391 0.60 -20.49 -10.27
CA TRP A 391 0.40 -19.21 -10.97
C TRP A 391 -0.96 -19.11 -11.62
N LYS A 392 -1.40 -20.13 -12.38
CA LYS A 392 -2.75 -20.12 -12.98
C LYS A 392 -3.87 -20.02 -11.96
N GLN A 393 -3.72 -20.69 -10.82
CA GLN A 393 -4.74 -20.69 -9.77
C GLN A 393 -4.84 -19.31 -9.10
N GLN A 394 -3.73 -18.57 -9.05
CA GLN A 394 -3.65 -17.27 -8.40
C GLN A 394 -3.73 -16.10 -9.38
N PHE A 395 -3.71 -16.33 -10.70
CA PHE A 395 -3.72 -15.28 -11.72
C PHE A 395 -4.89 -14.30 -11.55
N GLY A 396 -4.57 -13.01 -11.51
CA GLY A 396 -5.52 -11.92 -11.26
C GLY A 396 -5.83 -11.66 -9.78
N SER A 397 -5.13 -12.33 -8.85
CA SER A 397 -5.22 -12.00 -7.43
C SER A 397 -4.40 -10.76 -7.11
N GLU A 398 -4.93 -9.92 -6.22
CA GLU A 398 -4.32 -8.66 -5.77
C GLU A 398 -4.24 -8.65 -4.24
N GLY A 399 -3.18 -8.08 -3.69
CA GLY A 399 -2.91 -8.07 -2.26
C GLY A 399 -1.53 -7.53 -1.93
N ASP A 400 -1.06 -7.81 -0.72
CA ASP A 400 0.27 -7.36 -0.30
C ASP A 400 1.34 -8.36 -0.73
N ALA A 401 2.58 -7.88 -0.91
CA ALA A 401 3.71 -8.76 -1.20
C ALA A 401 3.79 -9.91 -0.17
N LEU A 402 4.09 -11.11 -0.66
CA LEU A 402 4.08 -12.40 0.07
C LEU A 402 2.71 -13.03 0.35
N GLN A 403 1.60 -12.34 0.08
CA GLN A 403 0.26 -12.91 0.27
C GLN A 403 -0.02 -14.05 -0.72
N PHE A 404 0.50 -13.92 -1.94
CA PHE A 404 0.40 -14.93 -2.99
C PHE A 404 1.78 -15.48 -3.29
N ALA A 405 1.89 -16.81 -3.35
CA ALA A 405 3.16 -17.46 -3.65
C ALA A 405 3.58 -17.24 -5.12
N ALA A 406 2.62 -17.03 -6.02
CA ALA A 406 2.85 -16.76 -7.43
C ALA A 406 3.04 -15.28 -7.79
N ASP A 407 3.02 -14.38 -6.81
CA ASP A 407 3.49 -12.99 -6.98
C ASP A 407 5.02 -13.02 -6.91
N GLY A 408 5.65 -13.35 -8.05
CA GLY A 408 7.07 -13.62 -8.18
C GLY A 408 7.93 -12.37 -8.34
N ASN A 409 7.35 -11.24 -8.72
CA ASN A 409 8.02 -9.93 -8.70
C ASN A 409 7.69 -9.10 -7.44
N PHE A 410 6.77 -9.58 -6.59
CA PHE A 410 6.36 -8.94 -5.34
C PHE A 410 5.79 -7.53 -5.52
N ASP A 411 5.03 -7.32 -6.60
CA ASP A 411 4.31 -6.09 -6.87
C ASP A 411 2.87 -6.08 -6.30
N GLY A 412 2.47 -7.19 -5.65
CA GLY A 412 1.15 -7.34 -5.05
C GLY A 412 0.09 -7.86 -6.02
N VAL A 413 0.42 -8.11 -7.29
CA VAL A 413 -0.52 -8.56 -8.32
C VAL A 413 0.01 -9.78 -9.07
N VAL A 414 -0.69 -10.91 -8.97
CA VAL A 414 -0.33 -12.11 -9.76
C VAL A 414 -0.76 -11.91 -11.21
N SER A 415 0.20 -11.57 -12.07
CA SER A 415 -0.01 -11.11 -13.43
C SER A 415 0.81 -11.89 -14.46
N LEU A 416 0.86 -11.38 -15.69
CA LEU A 416 1.74 -11.93 -16.73
C LEU A 416 3.23 -11.63 -16.45
N ALA A 417 3.54 -10.63 -15.61
CA ALA A 417 4.93 -10.37 -15.21
C ALA A 417 5.48 -11.57 -14.43
N ASP A 418 4.69 -12.15 -13.53
CA ASP A 418 5.08 -13.32 -12.72
C ASP A 418 5.28 -14.56 -13.58
N TYR A 419 4.41 -14.76 -14.57
CA TYR A 419 4.62 -15.83 -15.55
C TYR A 419 6.01 -15.76 -16.19
N THR A 420 6.52 -14.54 -16.46
CA THR A 420 7.88 -14.40 -17.01
C THR A 420 8.95 -14.76 -15.98
N VAL A 421 8.76 -14.44 -14.70
CA VAL A 421 9.66 -14.89 -13.61
C VAL A 421 9.75 -16.41 -13.60
N TRP A 422 8.61 -17.12 -13.56
CA TRP A 422 8.59 -18.59 -13.62
C TRP A 422 9.29 -19.14 -14.86
N ARG A 423 8.94 -18.62 -16.04
CA ARG A 423 9.47 -19.13 -17.31
C ARG A 423 10.98 -18.93 -17.41
N ASP A 424 11.48 -17.80 -16.95
CA ASP A 424 12.90 -17.45 -17.05
C ASP A 424 13.76 -18.30 -16.08
N HIS A 425 13.14 -18.91 -15.06
CA HIS A 425 13.78 -19.81 -14.09
C HIS A 425 13.41 -21.29 -14.25
N LEU A 426 12.67 -21.65 -15.31
CA LEU A 426 12.21 -23.02 -15.53
C LEU A 426 13.36 -24.03 -15.59
N GLY A 427 13.30 -25.06 -14.74
CA GLY A 427 14.30 -26.11 -14.61
C GLY A 427 15.43 -25.79 -13.63
N THR A 428 15.39 -24.64 -12.95
CA THR A 428 16.28 -24.37 -11.82
C THR A 428 15.83 -25.17 -10.58
N SER A 429 16.80 -25.60 -9.77
CA SER A 429 16.56 -26.31 -8.52
C SER A 429 17.65 -25.95 -7.51
N ILE A 430 17.29 -25.97 -6.23
CA ILE A 430 18.26 -25.95 -5.14
C ILE A 430 18.62 -27.41 -4.86
N GLU A 431 19.84 -27.79 -5.24
CA GLU A 431 20.39 -29.10 -4.88
C GLU A 431 20.56 -29.13 -3.36
N ALA A 432 19.71 -29.88 -2.66
CA ALA A 432 19.92 -30.13 -1.24
C ALA A 432 21.25 -30.87 -1.10
N SER A 433 22.26 -30.25 -0.49
CA SER A 433 23.45 -31.00 -0.14
C SER A 433 23.04 -32.11 0.83
N ASP A 434 23.44 -33.34 0.52
CA ASP A 434 23.26 -34.50 1.39
C ASP A 434 23.69 -34.08 2.80
N ALA A 435 22.70 -33.80 3.66
CA ALA A 435 22.93 -33.36 5.01
C ALA A 435 23.90 -34.37 5.62
N LEU A 436 25.10 -33.89 5.99
CA LEU A 436 26.14 -34.73 6.57
C LEU A 436 25.47 -35.61 7.62
N SER A 437 25.38 -36.90 7.33
CA SER A 437 25.02 -37.89 8.32
C SER A 437 26.03 -37.70 9.44
N VAL A 438 25.62 -37.01 10.51
CA VAL A 438 26.39 -36.94 11.73
C VAL A 438 26.34 -38.36 12.27
N SER A 439 27.28 -39.19 11.80
CA SER A 439 27.60 -40.46 12.44
C SER A 439 27.79 -40.11 13.90
N ALA A 440 26.84 -40.55 14.73
CA ALA A 440 26.88 -40.35 16.18
C ALA A 440 28.32 -40.57 16.62
N VAL A 441 28.96 -39.50 17.11
CA VAL A 441 30.28 -39.61 17.73
C VAL A 441 30.08 -40.59 18.89
N PRO A 442 30.72 -41.77 18.89
CA PRO A 442 30.60 -42.67 20.02
C PRO A 442 31.07 -41.89 21.25
N GLU A 443 30.17 -41.71 22.21
CA GLU A 443 30.51 -41.02 23.46
C GLU A 443 31.79 -41.67 24.01
N PRO A 444 32.81 -40.88 24.42
CA PRO A 444 34.00 -41.46 25.01
C PRO A 444 33.57 -42.29 26.21
N ALA A 445 34.09 -43.52 26.28
CA ALA A 445 33.78 -44.58 27.24
C ALA A 445 34.12 -44.21 28.71
N THR A 446 33.61 -43.09 29.18
CA THR A 446 33.79 -42.51 30.52
C THR A 446 32.85 -43.16 31.54
N SER A 447 31.78 -43.81 31.08
CA SER A 447 30.92 -44.65 31.91
C SER A 447 31.61 -45.97 32.32
N THR A 448 32.52 -46.52 31.49
CA THR A 448 33.28 -47.73 31.85
C THR A 448 34.47 -47.48 32.78
N THR A 449 35.06 -46.27 32.80
CA THR A 449 36.17 -45.95 33.72
C THR A 449 35.69 -45.62 35.14
N LEU A 450 34.46 -45.15 35.33
CA LEU A 450 33.91 -44.85 36.65
C LEU A 450 33.48 -46.13 37.42
N SER A 451 33.05 -47.19 36.72
CA SER A 451 32.68 -48.46 37.37
C SER A 451 33.87 -49.28 37.87
N VAL A 452 35.05 -49.15 37.26
CA VAL A 452 36.27 -49.88 37.68
C VAL A 452 36.90 -49.26 38.94
N ILE A 453 36.77 -47.95 39.15
CA ILE A 453 37.30 -47.27 40.34
C ILE A 453 36.43 -47.52 41.59
N LEU A 454 35.12 -47.72 41.43
CA LEU A 454 34.21 -47.99 42.55
C LEU A 454 34.32 -49.45 43.07
N LEU A 455 34.78 -50.39 42.24
CA LEU A 455 35.04 -51.79 42.62
C LEU A 455 36.40 -52.01 43.31
N LEU A 456 37.38 -51.11 43.12
CA LEU A 456 38.71 -51.22 43.75
C LEU A 456 38.80 -50.56 45.14
N THR A 457 37.85 -49.70 45.51
CA THR A 457 37.86 -49.00 46.81
C THR A 457 36.99 -49.67 47.88
N THR A 458 36.10 -50.59 47.52
CA THR A 458 35.28 -51.37 48.47
C THR A 458 35.97 -52.65 48.97
N GLY A 459 37.06 -53.09 48.32
CA GLY A 459 37.78 -54.33 48.68
C GLY A 459 38.86 -54.20 49.77
N CYS A 460 39.26 -52.99 50.18
CA CYS A 460 40.42 -52.81 51.07
C CYS A 460 40.06 -52.39 52.53
N GLY A 461 38.77 -52.30 52.88
CA GLY A 461 38.31 -51.78 54.17
C GLY A 461 38.00 -52.81 55.28
N TYR A 462 38.06 -54.11 55.00
CA TYR A 462 37.57 -55.16 55.92
C TYR A 462 38.64 -56.21 56.30
N ALA A 463 39.80 -55.80 56.80
CA ALA A 463 40.73 -56.77 57.40
C ALA A 463 41.72 -56.15 58.41
N THR A 464 41.25 -55.64 59.56
CA THR A 464 42.02 -55.71 60.83
C THR A 464 41.16 -55.27 62.02
N ARG A 465 40.59 -56.23 62.78
CA ARG A 465 40.52 -56.20 64.26
C ARG A 465 39.82 -57.43 64.82
N ARG A 466 40.60 -58.30 65.49
CA ARG A 466 40.27 -59.25 66.59
C ARG A 466 41.50 -60.18 66.69
N THR A 467 42.13 -60.51 67.82
CA THR A 467 41.87 -60.37 69.26
C THR A 467 43.17 -60.82 69.95
N ALA A 468 43.60 -60.14 71.02
CA ALA A 468 44.62 -60.66 71.94
C ALA A 468 43.93 -61.47 73.04
N SER A 469 44.42 -62.69 73.30
CA SER A 469 44.04 -63.53 74.44
C SER A 469 45.30 -63.88 75.26
N GLN A 470 45.16 -63.78 76.57
CA GLN A 470 46.13 -64.18 77.60
C GLN A 470 46.43 -65.69 77.60
N PRO A 471 47.46 -66.12 78.34
CA PRO A 471 47.22 -66.61 79.72
C PRO A 471 47.79 -65.73 80.84
#